data_AF-A0A6J4XQ49-F1
#
_entry.id   AF-A0A6J4XQ49-F1
#
_cell.length_a   1.000
_cell.length_b   1.000
_cell.length_c   1.000
_cell.angle_alpha   90.00
_cell.angle_beta   90.00
_cell.angle_gamma   90.00
#
_symmetry.space_group_name_H-M   'P 1'
#
loop_
_entity.id
_entity.type
_entity.pdbx_description
1 polymer ?
#
loop_
_entity_poly.entity_id
_entity_poly.type
_entity_poly.pdbx_seq_one_letter_code
_entity_poly.pdbx_strand_id
1 'polypeptide(L)'
;MLIDKFFERGRRFLGCKYPIMCGAMTWVSDPRLVSAIGNAGGFGLLAGGNTPVDILEKQILETGELTENPFGINLITLAPVYKEQLELVCRLASPLVVFAGGIPKKK
;
A
#
# COMPACT_ATOMS: atom_id res chain seq x y z
N MET A 1 -1.80 27.87 3.01
CA MET A 1 -0.36 28.21 2.86
C MET A 1 0.11 27.84 1.45
N LEU A 2 1.25 28.36 0.96
CA LEU A 2 1.79 28.03 -0.37
C LEU A 2 1.96 26.51 -0.58
N ILE A 3 2.34 25.77 0.48
CA ILE A 3 2.50 24.32 0.45
C ILE A 3 1.20 23.57 0.13
N ASP A 4 0.03 24.11 0.51
CA ASP A 4 -1.26 23.46 0.25
C ASP A 4 -1.58 23.39 -1.24
N LYS A 5 -1.21 24.43 -2.00
CA LYS A 5 -1.35 24.47 -3.45
C LYS A 5 -0.54 23.35 -4.12
N PHE A 6 0.67 23.07 -3.64
CA PHE A 6 1.50 22.00 -4.18
C PHE A 6 1.01 20.61 -3.77
N PHE A 7 0.41 20.50 -2.59
CA PHE A 7 -0.06 19.21 -2.06
C PHE A 7 -1.43 18.79 -2.59
N GLU A 8 -2.22 19.72 -3.13
CA GLU A 8 -3.61 19.49 -3.53
C GLU A 8 -3.81 18.27 -4.44
N ARG A 9 -3.01 18.13 -5.51
CA ARG A 9 -3.08 16.98 -6.43
C ARG A 9 -2.75 15.67 -5.73
N GLY A 10 -1.71 15.67 -4.90
CA GLY A 10 -1.27 14.49 -4.17
C GLY A 10 -2.28 14.05 -3.11
N ARG A 11 -2.86 15.01 -2.37
CA ARG A 11 -3.91 14.77 -1.37
C ARG A 11 -5.13 14.12 -2.02
N ARG A 12 -5.57 14.64 -3.18
CA ARG A 12 -6.67 14.03 -3.94
C ARG A 12 -6.37 12.63 -4.43
N PHE A 13 -5.12 12.35 -4.79
CA PHE A 13 -4.72 11.04 -5.30
C PHE A 13 -4.57 9.99 -4.19
N LEU A 14 -3.89 10.33 -3.10
CA LEU A 14 -3.58 9.40 -1.99
C LEU A 14 -4.64 9.38 -0.89
N GLY A 15 -5.47 10.40 -0.78
CA GLY A 15 -6.48 10.52 0.29
C GLY A 15 -5.90 10.86 1.67
N CYS A 16 -4.65 11.32 1.75
CA CYS A 16 -3.96 11.64 3.01
C CYS A 16 -3.62 13.14 3.12
N LYS A 17 -3.33 13.61 4.34
CA LYS A 17 -3.05 15.03 4.65
C LYS A 17 -1.73 15.51 4.05
N TYR A 18 -0.70 14.69 4.16
CA TYR A 18 0.63 14.92 3.62
C TYR A 18 0.82 13.93 2.49
N PRO A 19 0.89 14.37 1.22
CA PRO A 19 1.03 13.47 0.06
C PRO A 19 2.47 12.94 -0.05
N ILE A 20 2.93 12.31 1.03
CA ILE A 20 4.24 11.72 1.23
C ILE A 20 3.98 10.23 1.43
N MET A 21 4.45 9.45 0.46
CA MET A 21 4.34 8.00 0.47
C MET A 21 5.62 7.40 1.05
N CYS A 22 5.48 6.53 2.04
CA CYS A 22 6.59 5.70 2.49
C CYS A 22 6.73 4.50 1.54
N GLY A 23 7.94 4.30 1.01
CA GLY A 23 8.23 3.17 0.15
C GLY A 23 8.04 1.83 0.88
N ALA A 24 7.53 0.83 0.18
CA ALA A 24 7.40 -0.51 0.73
C ALA A 24 8.76 -1.20 0.84
N MET A 25 9.02 -1.80 1.99
CA MET A 25 10.24 -2.54 2.30
C MET A 25 9.88 -3.88 2.91
N THR A 26 10.25 -4.98 2.24
CA THR A 26 10.02 -6.34 2.75
C THR A 26 10.59 -6.47 4.16
N TRP A 27 9.83 -7.10 5.07
CA TRP A 27 10.14 -7.28 6.49
C TRP A 27 10.08 -6.03 7.37
N VAL A 28 9.94 -4.83 6.81
CA VAL A 28 9.87 -3.56 7.56
C VAL A 28 8.47 -2.97 7.51
N SER A 29 7.84 -3.00 6.34
CA SER A 29 6.50 -2.46 6.09
C SER A 29 5.39 -3.40 6.59
N ASP A 30 5.28 -3.50 7.93
CA ASP A 30 4.25 -4.27 8.63
C ASP A 30 2.99 -3.41 8.95
N PRO A 31 1.90 -4.00 9.47
CA PRO A 31 0.68 -3.27 9.82
C PRO A 31 0.88 -2.11 10.80
N ARG A 32 1.83 -2.24 11.75
CA ARG A 32 2.07 -1.21 12.77
C ARG A 32 2.76 0.01 12.17
N LEU A 33 3.77 -0.21 11.33
CA LEU A 33 4.44 0.90 10.65
C LEU A 33 3.50 1.59 9.67
N VAL A 34 2.78 0.83 8.85
CA VAL A 34 1.87 1.37 7.83
C VAL A 34 0.75 2.18 8.47
N SER A 35 0.11 1.66 9.53
CA SER A 35 -0.92 2.39 10.27
C SER A 35 -0.38 3.63 10.98
N ALA A 36 0.80 3.56 11.60
CA ALA A 36 1.44 4.72 12.22
C ALA A 36 1.68 5.86 11.22
N ILE A 37 2.10 5.55 10.00
CA ILE A 37 2.30 6.54 8.93
C ILE A 37 0.97 7.16 8.49
N GLY A 38 -0.06 6.34 8.29
CA GLY A 38 -1.41 6.81 7.96
C GLY A 38 -1.97 7.74 9.04
N ASN A 39 -1.86 7.33 10.31
CA ASN A 39 -2.31 8.10 11.47
C ASN A 39 -1.53 9.41 11.67
N ALA A 40 -0.26 9.46 11.25
CA ALA A 40 0.52 10.70 11.20
C ALA A 40 0.14 11.62 10.00
N GLY A 41 -0.73 11.14 9.10
CA GLY A 41 -1.24 11.87 7.95
C GLY A 41 -0.48 11.63 6.63
N GLY A 42 0.47 10.69 6.61
CA GLY A 42 1.17 10.24 5.41
C GLY A 42 0.42 9.12 4.68
N PHE A 43 1.10 8.45 3.73
CA PHE A 43 0.57 7.27 3.05
C PHE A 43 1.53 6.08 3.19
N GLY A 44 1.10 5.04 3.89
CA GLY A 44 1.89 3.81 4.08
C GLY A 44 1.61 2.76 3.02
N LEU A 45 2.59 1.91 2.76
CA LEU A 45 2.47 0.74 1.88
C LEU A 45 2.85 -0.52 2.64
N LEU A 46 1.99 -1.55 2.62
CA LEU A 46 2.40 -2.91 2.99
C LEU A 46 3.30 -3.51 1.91
N ALA A 47 4.26 -4.35 2.30
CA ALA A 47 5.16 -5.04 1.37
C ALA A 47 4.64 -6.45 1.05
N GLY A 48 4.07 -6.62 -0.15
CA GLY A 48 3.67 -7.93 -0.67
C GLY A 48 4.86 -8.83 -0.99
N GLY A 49 5.95 -8.30 -1.55
CA GLY A 49 7.21 -9.04 -1.71
C GLY A 49 7.03 -10.45 -2.29
N ASN A 50 7.49 -11.45 -1.53
CA ASN A 50 7.17 -12.88 -1.73
C ASN A 50 6.36 -13.44 -0.54
N THR A 51 5.63 -12.57 0.16
CA THR A 51 4.79 -12.89 1.32
C THR A 51 3.68 -13.85 0.90
N PRO A 52 3.48 -14.98 1.60
CA PRO A 52 2.34 -15.86 1.36
C PRO A 52 1.00 -15.10 1.41
N VAL A 53 0.04 -15.52 0.59
CA VAL A 53 -1.24 -14.80 0.38
C VAL A 53 -2.05 -14.68 1.68
N ASP A 54 -2.09 -15.74 2.48
CA ASP A 54 -2.74 -15.80 3.79
C ASP A 54 -2.13 -14.81 4.79
N ILE A 55 -0.80 -14.69 4.78
CA ILE A 55 -0.08 -13.72 5.61
C ILE A 55 -0.36 -12.29 5.13
N LEU A 56 -0.35 -12.05 3.82
CA LEU A 56 -0.66 -10.73 3.27
C LEU A 56 -2.12 -10.33 3.56
N GLU A 57 -3.08 -11.26 3.45
CA GLU A 57 -4.48 -11.02 3.81
C GLU A 57 -4.61 -10.62 5.28
N LYS A 58 -3.95 -11.37 6.18
CA LYS A 58 -3.93 -11.03 7.61
C LYS A 58 -3.35 -9.63 7.86
N GLN A 59 -2.25 -9.27 7.19
CA GLN A 59 -1.63 -7.96 7.33
C GLN A 59 -2.55 -6.83 6.84
N ILE A 60 -3.26 -7.03 5.73
CA ILE A 60 -4.22 -6.05 5.20
C ILE A 60 -5.35 -5.81 6.20
N LEU A 61 -5.93 -6.89 6.75
CA LEU A 61 -7.00 -6.81 7.74
C LEU A 61 -6.51 -6.14 9.03
N GLU A 62 -5.36 -6.57 9.57
CA GLU A 62 -4.77 -5.97 10.78
C GLU A 62 -4.47 -4.48 10.59
N THR A 63 -4.05 -4.06 9.39
CA THR A 63 -3.82 -2.63 9.12
C THR A 63 -5.13 -1.85 9.16
N GLY A 64 -6.23 -2.41 8.62
CA GLY A 64 -7.56 -1.80 8.68
C GLY A 64 -8.11 -1.66 10.10
N GLU A 65 -7.74 -2.55 11.02
CA GLU A 65 -8.09 -2.42 12.45
C GLU A 65 -7.27 -1.34 13.18
N LEU A 66 -6.08 -1.00 12.67
CA LEU A 66 -5.16 -0.04 13.29
C LEU A 66 -5.28 1.39 12.76
N THR A 67 -5.94 1.60 11.61
CA THR A 67 -6.11 2.92 11.00
C THR A 67 -7.35 2.99 10.11
N GLU A 68 -8.08 4.09 10.22
CA GLU A 68 -9.14 4.47 9.26
C GLU A 68 -8.59 5.21 8.03
N ASN A 69 -7.32 5.65 8.08
CA ASN A 69 -6.65 6.32 6.97
C ASN A 69 -6.27 5.34 5.85
N PRO A 70 -6.30 5.80 4.58
CA PRO A 70 -5.97 4.94 3.44
C PRO A 70 -4.50 4.51 3.46
N PHE A 71 -4.25 3.30 2.98
CA PHE A 71 -2.94 2.71 2.75
C PHE A 71 -2.96 1.92 1.44
N GLY A 72 -1.77 1.55 0.95
CA GLY A 72 -1.64 0.74 -0.27
C GLY A 72 -0.85 -0.54 -0.04
N ILE A 73 -0.73 -1.34 -1.11
CA ILE A 73 0.05 -2.58 -1.11
C ILE A 73 1.04 -2.54 -2.27
N ASN A 74 2.29 -2.90 -1.98
CA ASN A 74 3.29 -3.10 -3.02
C ASN A 74 3.33 -4.55 -3.47
N LEU A 75 3.21 -4.79 -4.79
CA LEU A 75 3.30 -6.12 -5.39
C LEU A 75 4.54 -6.21 -6.29
N ILE A 76 5.30 -7.30 -6.15
CA ILE A 76 6.46 -7.58 -6.99
C ILE A 76 6.03 -8.46 -8.15
N THR A 77 5.99 -7.92 -9.37
CA THR A 77 5.47 -8.61 -10.57
C THR A 77 6.32 -9.81 -11.01
N LEU A 78 7.56 -9.89 -10.52
CA LEU A 78 8.49 -11.01 -10.74
C LEU A 78 8.34 -12.13 -9.70
N ALA A 79 7.63 -11.89 -8.60
CA ALA A 79 7.46 -12.89 -7.56
C ALA A 79 6.53 -14.02 -8.06
N PRO A 80 6.84 -15.30 -7.77
CA PRO A 80 5.98 -16.42 -8.15
C PRO A 80 4.52 -16.26 -7.66
N VAL A 81 4.35 -15.69 -6.46
CA VAL A 81 3.06 -15.51 -5.78
C VAL A 81 2.27 -14.27 -6.24
N TYR A 82 2.81 -13.50 -7.18
CA TYR A 82 2.26 -12.20 -7.60
C TYR A 82 0.79 -12.26 -8.00
N LYS A 83 0.39 -13.29 -8.74
CA LYS A 83 -0.97 -13.37 -9.27
C LYS A 83 -1.98 -13.65 -8.18
N GLU A 84 -1.68 -14.56 -7.26
CA GLU A 84 -2.58 -14.83 -6.15
C GLU A 84 -2.67 -13.61 -5.21
N GLN A 85 -1.57 -12.87 -5.01
CA GLN A 85 -1.61 -11.60 -4.29
C GLN A 85 -2.45 -10.54 -5.02
N LEU A 86 -2.35 -10.46 -6.35
CA LEU A 86 -3.15 -9.53 -7.15
C LEU A 86 -4.64 -9.86 -7.05
N GLU A 87 -5.00 -11.13 -7.14
CA GLU A 87 -6.37 -11.61 -6.96
C GLU A 87 -6.91 -11.27 -5.57
N LEU A 88 -6.10 -11.46 -4.52
CA LEU A 88 -6.42 -11.07 -3.15
C LEU A 88 -6.71 -9.56 -3.04
N VAL A 89 -5.81 -8.69 -3.50
CA VAL A 89 -6.00 -7.23 -3.36
C VAL A 89 -7.18 -6.72 -4.18
N CYS A 90 -7.48 -7.35 -5.32
CA CYS A 90 -8.68 -7.07 -6.10
C CYS A 90 -9.95 -7.50 -5.36
N ARG A 91 -9.96 -8.69 -4.74
CA ARG A 91 -11.09 -9.20 -3.94
C ARG A 91 -11.38 -8.32 -2.72
N LEU A 92 -10.34 -7.83 -2.05
CA LEU A 92 -10.46 -6.94 -0.89
C LEU A 92 -10.72 -5.47 -1.29
N ALA A 93 -10.85 -5.17 -2.59
CA ALA A 93 -11.05 -3.83 -3.13
C ALA A 93 -10.03 -2.81 -2.61
N SER A 94 -8.75 -3.20 -2.54
CA SER A 94 -7.70 -2.29 -2.09
C SER A 94 -7.61 -1.08 -3.03
N PRO A 95 -7.61 0.15 -2.49
CA PRO A 95 -7.72 1.36 -3.31
C PRO A 95 -6.44 1.68 -4.08
N LEU A 96 -5.26 1.20 -3.65
CA LEU A 96 -3.99 1.55 -4.27
C LEU A 96 -2.97 0.40 -4.23
N VAL A 97 -2.49 0.03 -5.43
CA VAL A 97 -1.42 -0.97 -5.61
C VAL A 97 -0.22 -0.31 -6.28
N VAL A 98 0.97 -0.50 -5.72
CA VAL A 98 2.24 -0.08 -6.31
C VAL A 98 2.97 -1.30 -6.86
N PHE A 99 3.19 -1.35 -8.17
CA PHE A 99 3.94 -2.44 -8.79
C PHE A 99 5.45 -2.16 -8.79
N ALA A 100 6.25 -3.19 -8.49
CA ALA A 100 7.70 -3.19 -8.69
C ALA A 100 8.15 -4.49 -9.39
N GLY A 101 9.37 -4.50 -9.92
CA GLY A 101 9.90 -5.65 -10.70
C GLY A 101 9.59 -5.60 -12.21
N GLY A 102 8.83 -4.60 -12.66
CA GLY A 102 8.54 -4.38 -14.08
C GLY A 102 7.08 -4.00 -14.31
N ILE A 103 6.79 -3.48 -15.50
CA ILE A 103 5.42 -3.13 -15.91
C ILE A 103 4.64 -4.44 -16.14
N PRO A 104 3.48 -4.65 -15.49
CA PRO A 104 2.63 -5.80 -15.75
C PRO A 104 2.31 -5.91 -17.25
N LYS A 105 2.67 -7.03 -17.87
CA LYS A 105 2.32 -7.28 -19.27
C LYS A 105 0.82 -7.55 -19.36
N LYS A 106 0.11 -6.92 -20.32
CA LYS A 106 -1.23 -7.35 -20.69
C LYS A 106 -1.16 -8.81 -21.13
N LYS A 107 -1.97 -9.68 -20.51
CA LYS A 107 -2.38 -10.94 -21.12
C LYS A 107 -3.72 -10.71 -21.80
#